data_AF-A0A1G9C9T6-F1
#
_entry.id   AF-A0A1G9C9T6-F1
#
_cell.length_a   1.000
_cell.length_b   1.000
_cell.length_c   1.000
_cell.angle_alpha   90.00
_cell.angle_beta   90.00
_cell.angle_gamma   90.00
#
_symmetry.space_group_name_H-M   'P 1'
#
loop_
_entity.id
_entity.type
_entity.pdbx_description
1 polymer ?
#
loop_
_entity_poly.entity_id
_entity_poly.type
_entity_poly.pdbx_seq_one_letter_code
_entity_poly.pdbx_strand_id
1 'polypeptide(L)'
;MPSFKIDTSTAVTFIAVEPKPKLKNRQTGEIAIDMETGAQMMTVGLTIADDGEANLYTVSVPVTGIPKGLTLGMPVKVVGLKARDWENVSGGEKRFGIAFRAVALACVAIRERAPTDVAVWRGSDNGVVETADRIIVALDFDNRRAADEIVDRLGDECHFYKVGLELLTAAGPDLVRHLVSKGKDVFLDLKLFEIPNSVAGAVRAAGALGVSMVTVHGMGGRGIMAAAVAAARDFPELRVLALTVVTSMTDADLTDVGVAASTQAQVLRLAHLAQEVGCHGVIASPQEVASLRGLLGPGPEIVTPGVILPRESSGEHSRPGTPRVAVAAGASHIVVGRSVTRAADPVAAMRVIRADLAS
;
A
#
# COMPACT_ATOMS: atom_id res chain seq x y z
N MET A 1 35.47 -10.28 10.83
CA MET A 1 35.66 -11.41 9.89
C MET A 1 34.35 -11.56 9.14
N PRO A 2 34.32 -11.58 7.79
CA PRO A 2 33.08 -11.84 7.08
C PRO A 2 32.56 -13.21 7.49
N SER A 3 31.34 -13.25 8.04
CA SER A 3 30.69 -14.46 8.54
C SER A 3 29.43 -14.70 7.73
N PHE A 4 29.24 -15.95 7.27
CA PHE A 4 28.05 -16.33 6.51
C PHE A 4 27.11 -17.18 7.36
N LYS A 5 25.83 -16.82 7.36
CA LYS A 5 24.79 -17.55 8.07
C LYS A 5 24.30 -18.71 7.21
N ILE A 6 24.53 -19.94 7.69
CA ILE A 6 24.05 -21.17 7.02
C ILE A 6 22.52 -21.27 7.12
N ASP A 7 21.94 -20.76 8.20
CA ASP A 7 20.49 -20.63 8.34
C ASP A 7 19.96 -19.50 7.45
N THR A 8 19.46 -19.90 6.29
CA THR A 8 18.89 -19.00 5.27
C THR A 8 17.39 -18.79 5.45
N SER A 9 16.83 -19.09 6.63
CA SER A 9 15.38 -18.94 6.88
C SER A 9 14.88 -17.50 6.77
N THR A 10 15.73 -16.51 7.06
CA THR A 10 15.45 -15.07 6.93
C THR A 10 15.98 -14.46 5.63
N ALA A 11 16.83 -15.18 4.91
CA ALA A 11 17.55 -14.67 3.75
C ALA A 11 16.68 -14.71 2.48
N VAL A 12 16.81 -13.68 1.64
CA VAL A 12 16.25 -13.67 0.29
C VAL A 12 17.30 -14.22 -0.68
N THR A 13 16.96 -15.28 -1.42
CA THR A 13 17.90 -15.96 -2.32
C THR A 13 17.40 -15.98 -3.75
N PHE A 14 18.27 -15.65 -4.70
CA PHE A 14 17.99 -15.64 -6.14
C PHE A 14 19.00 -16.48 -6.93
N ILE A 15 18.55 -17.05 -8.05
CA ILE A 15 19.45 -17.67 -9.03
C ILE A 15 20.28 -16.58 -9.73
N ALA A 16 21.59 -16.61 -9.55
CA ALA A 16 22.54 -15.69 -10.18
C ALA A 16 23.35 -16.37 -11.29
N VAL A 17 23.52 -17.70 -11.23
CA VAL A 17 24.09 -18.51 -12.30
C VAL A 17 23.28 -19.79 -12.43
N GLU A 18 22.81 -20.09 -13.63
CA GLU A 18 22.00 -21.28 -13.92
C GLU A 18 22.73 -22.58 -13.55
N PRO A 19 21.98 -23.64 -13.18
CA PRO A 19 22.56 -24.94 -12.87
C PRO A 19 23.40 -25.51 -14.02
N LYS A 20 24.62 -25.93 -13.71
CA LYS A 20 25.52 -26.62 -14.65
C LYS A 20 26.09 -27.90 -14.03
N PRO A 21 26.41 -28.94 -14.81
CA PRO A 21 27.05 -30.15 -14.28
C PRO A 21 28.33 -29.82 -13.51
N LYS A 22 28.45 -30.34 -12.30
CA LYS A 22 29.65 -30.20 -11.49
C LYS A 22 30.68 -31.21 -11.96
N LEU A 23 31.72 -30.75 -12.64
CA LEU A 23 32.80 -31.64 -13.07
C LEU A 23 33.66 -32.06 -11.88
N LYS A 24 33.84 -33.37 -11.70
CA LYS A 24 34.85 -33.97 -10.83
C LYS A 24 36.24 -33.86 -11.45
N ASN A 25 36.32 -34.03 -12.77
CA ASN A 25 37.53 -33.85 -13.55
C ASN A 25 37.23 -33.02 -14.81
N ARG A 26 37.90 -31.86 -14.92
CA ARG A 26 37.70 -30.92 -16.03
C ARG A 26 38.28 -31.41 -17.37
N GLN A 27 39.27 -32.31 -17.35
CA GLN A 27 39.90 -32.83 -18.57
C GLN A 27 39.09 -33.95 -19.20
N THR A 28 38.50 -34.82 -18.37
CA THR A 28 37.73 -35.98 -18.85
C THR A 28 36.24 -35.69 -19.00
N GLY A 29 35.74 -34.58 -18.42
CA GLY A 29 34.31 -34.26 -18.38
C GLY A 29 33.52 -35.12 -17.39
N GLU A 30 34.20 -35.90 -16.53
CA GLU A 30 33.55 -36.73 -15.51
C GLU A 30 32.74 -35.85 -14.55
N ILE A 31 31.43 -36.11 -14.44
CA ILE A 31 30.50 -35.39 -13.57
C ILE A 31 30.60 -35.98 -12.16
N ALA A 32 30.69 -35.11 -11.15
CA ALA A 32 30.69 -35.50 -9.75
C ALA A 32 29.36 -36.16 -9.37
N ILE A 33 29.43 -37.18 -8.52
CA ILE A 33 28.26 -37.91 -8.01
C ILE A 33 28.07 -37.59 -6.53
N ASP A 34 26.82 -37.43 -6.12
CA ASP A 34 26.41 -37.29 -4.73
C ASP A 34 26.55 -38.63 -4.02
N MET A 35 27.36 -38.70 -2.96
CA MET A 35 27.64 -39.96 -2.28
C MET A 35 26.45 -40.48 -1.46
N GLU A 36 25.49 -39.62 -1.10
CA GLU A 36 24.30 -40.03 -0.35
C GLU A 36 23.22 -40.59 -1.27
N THR A 37 23.05 -40.00 -2.46
CA THR A 37 21.92 -40.32 -3.35
C THR A 37 22.31 -41.04 -4.64
N GLY A 38 23.60 -41.08 -5.01
CA GLY A 38 24.07 -41.59 -6.29
C GLY A 38 23.73 -40.69 -7.48
N ALA A 39 23.12 -39.52 -7.25
CA ALA A 39 22.71 -38.60 -8.29
C ALA A 39 23.90 -37.77 -8.82
N GLN A 40 23.84 -37.34 -10.08
CA GLN A 40 24.80 -36.38 -10.62
C GLN A 40 24.71 -35.04 -9.87
N MET A 41 25.85 -34.43 -9.60
CA MET A 41 25.96 -33.13 -8.94
C MET A 41 25.95 -32.00 -9.95
N MET A 42 25.31 -30.91 -9.57
CA MET A 42 25.28 -29.65 -10.30
C MET A 42 25.88 -28.55 -9.43
N THR A 43 26.38 -27.49 -10.06
CA THR A 43 26.72 -26.21 -9.43
C THR A 43 25.72 -25.15 -9.84
N VAL A 44 25.23 -24.38 -8.86
CA VAL A 44 24.31 -23.26 -9.06
C VAL A 44 24.89 -22.03 -8.37
N GLY A 45 24.85 -20.87 -9.03
CA GLY A 45 25.22 -19.60 -8.43
C GLY A 45 24.02 -18.95 -7.76
N LEU A 46 24.12 -18.65 -6.47
CA LEU A 46 23.05 -18.05 -5.68
C LEU A 46 23.51 -16.72 -5.11
N THR A 47 22.73 -15.67 -5.32
CA THR A 47 22.85 -14.46 -4.51
C THR A 47 22.00 -14.66 -3.27
N ILE A 48 22.63 -14.61 -2.09
CA ILE A 48 21.95 -14.71 -0.79
C ILE A 48 22.07 -13.35 -0.12
N ALA A 49 20.93 -12.72 0.14
CA ALA A 49 20.82 -11.42 0.80
C ALA A 49 20.19 -11.58 2.19
N ASP A 50 20.89 -11.13 3.22
CA ASP A 50 20.46 -11.16 4.64
C ASP A 50 21.12 -9.98 5.38
N ASP A 51 20.44 -9.41 6.38
CA ASP A 51 20.96 -8.31 7.23
C ASP A 51 21.62 -7.13 6.47
N GLY A 52 21.10 -6.79 5.29
CA GLY A 52 21.58 -5.65 4.48
C GLY A 52 22.81 -5.95 3.62
N GLU A 53 23.34 -7.17 3.65
CA GLU A 53 24.42 -7.63 2.78
C GLU A 53 23.89 -8.62 1.73
N ALA A 54 24.52 -8.63 0.55
CA ALA A 54 24.22 -9.59 -0.51
C ALA A 54 25.51 -10.18 -1.09
N ASN A 55 25.64 -11.50 -1.02
CA ASN A 55 26.85 -12.21 -1.44
C ASN A 55 26.52 -13.31 -2.47
N LEU A 56 27.42 -13.51 -3.43
CA LEU A 56 27.31 -14.56 -4.45
C LEU A 56 28.03 -15.83 -3.99
N TYR A 57 27.30 -16.94 -3.95
CA TYR A 57 27.83 -18.25 -3.57
C TYR A 57 27.64 -19.27 -4.69
N THR A 58 28.65 -20.12 -4.89
CA THR A 58 28.51 -21.32 -5.73
C THR A 58 28.13 -22.50 -4.84
N VAL A 59 26.92 -23.03 -5.01
CA VAL A 59 26.36 -24.12 -4.22
C VAL A 59 26.27 -25.39 -5.05
N SER A 60 26.75 -26.50 -4.48
CA SER A 60 26.63 -27.83 -5.09
C SER A 60 25.31 -28.48 -4.68
N VAL A 61 24.52 -28.96 -5.63
CA VAL A 61 23.20 -29.56 -5.40
C VAL A 61 23.06 -30.82 -6.25
N PRO A 62 22.56 -31.95 -5.74
CA PRO A 62 22.26 -33.11 -6.57
C PRO A 62 21.18 -32.74 -7.60
N VAL A 63 21.23 -33.34 -8.80
CA VAL A 63 20.27 -33.06 -9.89
C VAL A 63 18.83 -33.37 -9.47
N THR A 64 18.64 -34.35 -8.58
CA THR A 64 17.34 -34.69 -7.98
C THR A 64 16.79 -33.58 -7.08
N GLY A 65 17.65 -32.72 -6.55
CA GLY A 65 17.29 -31.55 -5.75
C GLY A 65 17.17 -30.26 -6.56
N ILE A 66 17.23 -30.33 -7.90
CA ILE A 66 17.10 -29.15 -8.78
C ILE A 66 15.74 -29.16 -9.48
N PRO A 67 14.89 -28.14 -9.23
CA PRO A 67 13.65 -27.96 -9.97
C PRO A 67 13.91 -27.75 -11.47
N LYS A 68 12.98 -28.23 -12.30
CA LYS A 68 12.98 -27.92 -13.74
C LYS A 68 12.61 -26.45 -13.94
N GLY A 69 13.24 -25.81 -14.93
CA GLY A 69 12.88 -24.45 -15.34
C GLY A 69 13.43 -23.32 -14.46
N LEU A 70 14.48 -23.56 -13.68
CA LEU A 70 15.20 -22.48 -13.00
C LEU A 70 15.84 -21.53 -14.03
N THR A 71 15.56 -20.24 -13.90
CA THR A 71 16.14 -19.16 -14.72
C THR A 71 16.81 -18.12 -13.84
N LEU A 72 17.70 -17.32 -14.43
CA LEU A 72 18.32 -16.18 -13.75
C LEU A 72 17.28 -15.25 -13.12
N GLY A 73 17.55 -14.78 -11.90
CA GLY A 73 16.66 -13.91 -11.13
C GLY A 73 15.50 -14.62 -10.42
N MET A 74 15.29 -15.92 -10.66
CA MET A 74 14.22 -16.66 -9.98
C MET A 74 14.50 -16.77 -8.47
N PRO A 75 13.54 -16.41 -7.59
CA PRO A 75 13.71 -16.60 -6.16
C PRO A 75 13.61 -18.09 -5.80
N VAL A 76 14.49 -18.54 -4.90
CA VAL A 76 14.54 -19.93 -4.44
C VAL A 76 14.77 -20.00 -2.94
N LYS A 77 14.35 -21.09 -2.32
CA LYS A 77 14.70 -21.45 -0.94
C LYS A 77 15.75 -22.54 -0.99
N VAL A 78 16.81 -22.38 -0.20
CA VAL A 78 17.88 -23.37 -0.11
C VAL A 78 17.56 -24.34 1.02
N VAL A 79 17.49 -25.64 0.70
CA VAL A 79 17.15 -26.68 1.68
C VAL A 79 18.42 -27.42 2.09
N GLY A 80 18.67 -27.47 3.41
CA GLY A 80 19.78 -28.23 3.98
C GLY A 80 21.15 -27.72 3.54
N LEU A 81 21.32 -26.39 3.48
CA LEU A 81 22.62 -25.77 3.19
C LEU A 81 23.64 -26.18 4.26
N LYS A 82 24.82 -26.58 3.82
CA LYS A 82 25.97 -26.92 4.66
C LYS A 82 27.22 -26.32 4.04
N ALA A 83 28.09 -25.80 4.90
CA ALA A 83 29.44 -25.39 4.55
C ALA A 83 30.42 -26.48 5.00
N ARG A 84 31.42 -26.77 4.18
CA ARG A 84 32.58 -27.59 4.56
C ARG A 84 33.84 -26.89 4.13
N ASP A 85 34.86 -26.92 4.97
CA ASP A 85 36.20 -26.58 4.54
C ASP A 85 36.72 -27.65 3.56
N TRP A 86 37.66 -27.24 2.72
CA TRP A 86 38.39 -28.15 1.88
C TRP A 86 39.82 -27.65 1.71
N GLU A 87 40.71 -28.61 1.48
CA GLU A 87 42.09 -28.41 1.10
C GLU A 87 42.34 -29.13 -0.22
N ASN A 88 43.01 -28.46 -1.16
CA ASN A 88 43.44 -29.08 -2.41
C ASN A 88 44.83 -28.61 -2.78
N VAL A 89 45.63 -29.50 -3.36
CA VAL A 89 46.96 -29.17 -3.86
C VAL A 89 46.87 -29.02 -5.37
N SER A 90 47.09 -27.80 -5.87
CA SER A 90 47.06 -27.50 -7.30
C SER A 90 48.38 -26.85 -7.69
N GLY A 91 49.16 -27.54 -8.54
CA GLY A 91 50.47 -27.04 -8.98
C GLY A 91 51.53 -27.00 -7.88
N GLY A 92 51.41 -27.82 -6.84
CA GLY A 92 52.34 -27.86 -5.70
C GLY A 92 51.97 -26.92 -4.55
N GLU A 93 51.04 -25.99 -4.74
CA GLU A 93 50.55 -25.10 -3.68
C GLU A 93 49.26 -25.63 -3.05
N LYS A 94 49.19 -25.58 -1.71
CA LYS A 94 47.98 -25.86 -0.94
C LYS A 94 47.00 -24.70 -1.06
N ARG A 95 45.77 -24.99 -1.44
CA ARG A 95 44.64 -24.06 -1.47
C ARG A 95 43.59 -24.52 -0.48
N PHE A 96 43.01 -23.55 0.22
CA PHE A 96 41.95 -23.77 1.19
C PHE A 96 40.72 -22.98 0.76
N GLY A 97 39.54 -23.45 1.16
CA GLY A 97 38.32 -22.71 0.96
C GLY A 97 37.14 -23.34 1.66
N ILE A 98 35.99 -22.69 1.51
CA ILE A 98 34.71 -23.20 1.97
C ILE A 98 33.90 -23.61 0.73
N ALA A 99 33.37 -24.83 0.76
CA ALA A 99 32.44 -25.34 -0.24
C ALA A 99 31.04 -25.43 0.37
N PHE A 100 30.05 -25.00 -0.41
CA PHE A 100 28.64 -25.08 -0.02
C PHE A 100 27.95 -26.24 -0.74
N ARG A 101 27.21 -27.04 0.02
CA ARG A 101 26.30 -28.07 -0.49
C ARG A 101 24.90 -27.81 0.04
N ALA A 102 23.89 -27.92 -0.81
CA ALA A 102 22.49 -27.99 -0.38
C ALA A 102 21.90 -29.33 -0.80
N VAL A 103 20.88 -29.76 -0.06
CA VAL A 103 20.10 -30.97 -0.37
C VAL A 103 19.23 -30.72 -1.59
N ALA A 104 18.56 -29.56 -1.64
CA ALA A 104 17.72 -29.16 -2.75
C ALA A 104 17.60 -27.63 -2.83
N LEU A 105 17.15 -27.16 -3.99
CA LEU A 105 16.54 -25.85 -4.17
C LEU A 105 15.03 -26.05 -4.30
N ALA A 106 14.26 -25.25 -3.59
CA ALA A 106 12.83 -25.17 -3.82
C ALA A 106 12.55 -23.87 -4.56
N CYS A 107 11.84 -23.93 -5.69
CA CYS A 107 11.28 -22.72 -6.29
C CYS A 107 10.43 -22.06 -5.22
N VAL A 108 10.81 -20.85 -4.85
CA VAL A 108 9.87 -19.99 -4.16
C VAL A 108 9.01 -19.51 -5.31
N ALA A 109 7.77 -20.00 -5.36
CA ALA A 109 6.76 -19.22 -6.05
C ALA A 109 6.97 -17.81 -5.52
N ILE A 110 7.25 -16.85 -6.40
CA ILE A 110 6.88 -15.48 -6.07
C ILE A 110 5.43 -15.67 -5.67
N ARG A 111 5.16 -15.59 -4.37
CA ARG A 111 3.79 -15.47 -3.96
C ARG A 111 3.43 -14.13 -4.60
N GLU A 112 2.78 -14.17 -5.77
CA GLU A 112 1.43 -13.64 -5.78
C GLU A 112 0.86 -14.16 -4.48
N ARG A 113 0.80 -13.24 -3.52
CA ARG A 113 0.11 -13.47 -2.25
C ARG A 113 -1.10 -14.29 -2.67
N ALA A 114 -1.18 -15.57 -2.25
CA ALA A 114 -2.41 -16.33 -2.42
C ALA A 114 -3.51 -15.33 -2.07
N PRO A 115 -4.49 -15.05 -2.96
CA PRO A 115 -5.42 -13.94 -2.77
C PRO A 115 -5.88 -14.04 -1.32
N THR A 116 -5.38 -13.12 -0.50
CA THR A 116 -5.39 -13.28 0.96
C THR A 116 -6.83 -13.22 1.34
N ASP A 117 -7.52 -14.36 1.45
CA ASP A 117 -8.98 -14.42 1.62
C ASP A 117 -9.72 -13.31 0.85
N VAL A 118 -9.33 -12.96 -0.39
CA VAL A 118 -9.80 -11.75 -1.12
C VAL A 118 -10.15 -10.60 -0.19
N ALA A 119 -9.34 -10.29 0.85
CA ALA A 119 -9.77 -9.61 2.09
C ALA A 119 -11.26 -9.33 2.07
N VAL A 120 -12.10 -10.39 2.22
CA VAL A 120 -13.55 -10.24 2.05
C VAL A 120 -13.84 -9.06 2.94
N TRP A 121 -14.33 -7.98 2.32
CA TRP A 121 -14.71 -6.80 3.04
C TRP A 121 -15.79 -7.25 3.99
N ARG A 122 -15.36 -7.67 5.17
CA ARG A 122 -16.21 -7.80 6.33
C ARG A 122 -16.50 -6.36 6.59
N GLY A 123 -17.61 -5.90 6.02
CA GLY A 123 -18.15 -4.60 6.38
C GLY A 123 -18.06 -4.53 7.89
N SER A 124 -17.60 -3.38 8.40
CA SER A 124 -18.15 -2.92 9.67
C SER A 124 -19.63 -3.27 9.65
N ASP A 125 -20.14 -3.90 10.71
CA ASP A 125 -21.55 -4.22 10.86
C ASP A 125 -22.38 -3.13 10.18
N ASN A 126 -23.40 -3.53 9.41
CA ASN A 126 -24.36 -2.65 8.74
C ASN A 126 -25.18 -1.81 9.74
N GLY A 127 -24.56 -1.28 10.80
CA GLY A 127 -25.01 -0.12 11.51
C GLY A 127 -25.25 0.98 10.50
N VAL A 128 -26.49 1.45 10.48
CA VAL A 128 -26.88 2.64 9.75
C VAL A 128 -25.94 3.75 10.19
N VAL A 129 -24.95 4.11 9.35
CA VAL A 129 -24.15 5.32 9.57
C VAL A 129 -25.14 6.45 9.61
N GLU A 130 -25.30 7.08 10.78
CA GLU A 130 -26.23 8.18 10.96
C GLU A 130 -25.90 9.28 9.96
N THR A 131 -26.92 10.00 9.49
CA THR A 131 -26.78 11.01 8.44
C THR A 131 -25.76 12.10 8.81
N ALA A 132 -25.56 12.35 10.11
CA ALA A 132 -24.58 13.29 10.63
C ALA A 132 -23.13 12.80 10.48
N ASP A 133 -22.87 11.49 10.59
CA ASP A 133 -21.53 10.89 10.57
C ASP A 133 -20.96 10.80 9.15
N ARG A 134 -21.79 11.01 8.14
CA ARG A 134 -21.40 10.97 6.72
C ARG A 134 -20.72 12.25 6.23
N ILE A 135 -20.73 13.33 7.02
CA ILE A 135 -20.22 14.63 6.59
C ILE A 135 -18.84 14.88 7.21
N ILE A 136 -17.83 15.02 6.36
CA ILE A 136 -16.47 15.40 6.74
C ILE A 136 -16.23 16.86 6.38
N VAL A 137 -15.91 17.70 7.35
CA VAL A 137 -15.61 19.12 7.11
C VAL A 137 -14.11 19.31 6.84
N ALA A 138 -13.78 19.89 5.68
CA ALA A 138 -12.41 20.20 5.29
C ALA A 138 -11.91 21.48 5.99
N LEU A 139 -10.88 21.32 6.83
CA LEU A 139 -10.18 22.44 7.47
C LEU A 139 -9.03 22.91 6.56
N ASP A 140 -9.38 23.58 5.48
CA ASP A 140 -8.42 24.15 4.53
C ASP A 140 -8.13 25.62 4.93
N PHE A 141 -7.21 25.78 5.89
CA PHE A 141 -6.79 27.06 6.47
C PHE A 141 -5.27 27.17 6.49
N ASP A 142 -4.77 28.39 6.27
CA ASP A 142 -3.34 28.72 6.31
C ASP A 142 -2.78 28.91 7.73
N ASN A 143 -3.62 28.82 8.77
CA ASN A 143 -3.22 28.96 10.15
C ASN A 143 -4.13 28.19 11.12
N ARG A 144 -3.55 27.79 12.26
CA ARG A 144 -4.25 27.05 13.31
C ARG A 144 -5.44 27.80 13.91
N ARG A 145 -5.30 29.10 14.18
CA ARG A 145 -6.32 29.89 14.87
C ARG A 145 -7.65 29.90 14.12
N ALA A 146 -7.60 30.13 12.80
CA ALA A 146 -8.80 30.12 11.96
C ALA A 146 -9.48 28.73 11.93
N ALA A 147 -8.70 27.66 11.93
CA ALA A 147 -9.23 26.30 12.01
C ALA A 147 -9.91 26.03 13.37
N ASP A 148 -9.25 26.39 14.48
CA ASP A 148 -9.80 26.25 15.83
C ASP A 148 -11.11 27.06 15.99
N GLU A 149 -11.18 28.28 15.45
CA GLU A 149 -12.40 29.11 15.44
C GLU A 149 -13.56 28.42 14.72
N ILE A 150 -13.33 27.80 13.57
CA ILE A 150 -14.38 27.05 12.87
C ILE A 150 -14.81 25.80 13.63
N VAL A 151 -13.87 25.06 14.21
CA VAL A 151 -14.17 23.87 15.02
C VAL A 151 -15.04 24.25 16.22
N ASP A 152 -14.69 25.33 16.92
CA ASP A 152 -15.44 25.80 18.09
C ASP A 152 -16.83 26.34 17.70
N ARG A 153 -16.95 27.06 16.57
CA ARG A 153 -18.25 27.53 16.06
C ARG A 153 -19.17 26.39 15.66
N LEU A 154 -18.63 25.34 15.04
CA LEU A 154 -19.40 24.16 14.65
C LEU A 154 -19.80 23.31 15.86
N GLY A 155 -18.97 23.23 16.91
CA GLY A 155 -19.30 22.55 18.15
C GLY A 155 -19.76 21.10 17.92
N ASP A 156 -20.96 20.76 18.42
CA ASP A 156 -21.55 19.42 18.28
C ASP A 156 -22.23 19.19 16.92
N GLU A 157 -22.27 20.20 16.05
CA GLU A 157 -22.77 20.02 14.69
C GLU A 157 -21.75 19.27 13.81
N CYS A 158 -20.48 19.17 14.20
CA CYS A 158 -19.52 18.42 13.40
C CYS A 158 -18.63 17.56 14.28
N HIS A 159 -18.59 16.26 13.96
CA HIS A 159 -17.76 15.28 14.64
C HIS A 159 -16.53 14.88 13.83
N PHE A 160 -16.56 15.05 12.50
CA PHE A 160 -15.54 14.53 11.60
C PHE A 160 -14.90 15.64 10.76
N TYR A 161 -13.58 15.80 10.91
CA TYR A 161 -12.79 16.82 10.20
C TYR A 161 -11.72 16.21 9.30
N LYS A 162 -11.51 16.82 8.14
CA LYS A 162 -10.36 16.53 7.27
C LYS A 162 -9.28 17.58 7.49
N VAL A 163 -8.07 17.12 7.83
CA VAL A 163 -6.85 17.96 7.87
C VAL A 163 -6.02 17.65 6.63
N GLY A 164 -5.93 18.63 5.73
CA GLY A 164 -5.18 18.53 4.48
C GLY A 164 -3.78 19.11 4.56
N LEU A 165 -3.11 19.17 3.40
CA LEU A 165 -1.71 19.61 3.29
C LEU A 165 -1.47 21.03 3.79
N GLU A 166 -2.33 21.99 3.45
CA GLU A 166 -2.17 23.40 3.82
C GLU A 166 -2.10 23.56 5.35
N LEU A 167 -3.16 23.14 6.04
CA LEU A 167 -3.26 23.30 7.49
C LEU A 167 -2.25 22.44 8.23
N LEU A 168 -1.97 21.22 7.76
CA LEU A 168 -0.94 20.39 8.38
C LEU A 168 0.45 21.03 8.26
N THR A 169 0.75 21.68 7.14
CA THR A 169 2.03 22.39 6.95
C THR A 169 2.11 23.63 7.84
N ALA A 170 1.00 24.36 7.99
CA ALA A 170 0.97 25.57 8.81
C ALA A 170 0.95 25.31 10.33
N ALA A 171 0.21 24.30 10.77
CA ALA A 171 -0.07 24.04 12.19
C ALA A 171 0.65 22.80 12.75
N GLY A 172 1.14 21.91 11.89
CA GLY A 172 1.74 20.65 12.30
C GLY A 172 0.75 19.64 12.90
N PRO A 173 1.25 18.49 13.38
CA PRO A 173 0.42 17.41 13.93
C PRO A 173 -0.21 17.74 15.30
N ASP A 174 0.20 18.82 15.96
CA ASP A 174 -0.36 19.24 17.25
C ASP A 174 -1.86 19.56 17.15
N LEU A 175 -2.30 20.15 16.03
CA LEU A 175 -3.72 20.37 15.76
C LEU A 175 -4.49 19.03 15.69
N VAL A 176 -3.91 18.02 15.04
CA VAL A 176 -4.55 16.70 14.93
C VAL A 176 -4.74 16.09 16.33
N ARG A 177 -3.71 16.14 17.18
CA ARG A 177 -3.82 15.67 18.58
C ARG A 177 -4.90 16.42 19.36
N HIS A 178 -5.05 17.73 19.11
CA HIS A 178 -6.07 18.56 19.74
C HIS A 178 -7.50 18.19 19.31
N LEU A 179 -7.72 17.89 18.02
CA LEU A 179 -9.01 17.42 17.53
C LEU A 179 -9.37 16.05 18.13
N VAL A 180 -8.42 15.11 18.11
CA VAL A 180 -8.60 13.77 18.68
C VAL A 180 -8.86 13.85 20.19
N SER A 181 -8.17 14.73 20.93
CA SER A 181 -8.41 14.88 22.39
C SER A 181 -9.78 15.49 22.72
N LYS A 182 -10.38 16.23 21.78
CA LYS A 182 -11.77 16.70 21.86
C LYS A 182 -12.79 15.62 21.43
N GLY A 183 -12.35 14.39 21.17
CA GLY A 183 -13.22 13.28 20.74
C GLY A 183 -13.76 13.45 19.31
N LYS A 184 -13.04 14.19 18.45
CA LYS A 184 -13.40 14.34 17.04
C LYS A 184 -12.70 13.29 16.19
N ASP A 185 -13.40 12.79 15.19
CA ASP A 185 -12.82 11.96 14.13
C ASP A 185 -11.97 12.82 13.20
N VAL A 186 -10.82 12.29 12.80
CA VAL A 186 -9.89 12.98 11.93
C VAL A 186 -9.56 12.16 10.70
N PHE A 187 -9.78 12.76 9.54
CA PHE A 187 -9.30 12.27 8.26
C PHE A 187 -8.03 13.04 7.88
N LEU A 188 -6.89 12.36 7.99
CA LEU A 188 -5.58 12.91 7.67
C LEU A 188 -5.27 12.74 6.18
N ASP A 189 -5.55 13.78 5.39
CA ASP A 189 -5.55 13.72 3.93
C ASP A 189 -4.17 14.06 3.33
N LEU A 190 -3.19 13.20 3.61
CA LEU A 190 -1.78 13.37 3.22
C LEU A 190 -1.48 13.04 1.76
N LYS A 191 -2.35 12.23 1.12
CA LYS A 191 -2.18 11.70 -0.24
C LYS A 191 -0.79 11.04 -0.43
N LEU A 192 -0.40 10.19 0.52
CA LEU A 192 0.95 9.62 0.59
C LEU A 192 1.35 8.98 -0.75
N PHE A 193 2.45 9.48 -1.32
CA PHE A 193 2.99 9.00 -2.59
C PHE A 193 4.52 9.07 -2.57
N GLU A 194 5.14 8.01 -2.07
CA GLU A 194 6.58 7.89 -1.81
C GLU A 194 6.96 6.41 -1.76
N ILE A 195 8.23 6.03 -1.58
CA ILE A 195 8.62 4.62 -1.47
C ILE A 195 7.89 3.90 -0.32
N PRO A 196 7.67 2.57 -0.42
CA PRO A 196 6.82 1.83 0.52
C PRO A 196 7.18 2.00 2.01
N ASN A 197 8.48 2.05 2.33
CA ASN A 197 8.94 2.18 3.72
C ASN A 197 8.53 3.54 4.34
N SER A 198 8.67 4.64 3.60
CA SER A 198 8.29 5.97 4.07
C SER A 198 6.79 6.08 4.26
N VAL A 199 6.00 5.52 3.33
CA VAL A 199 4.54 5.46 3.46
C VAL A 199 4.13 4.65 4.69
N ALA A 200 4.74 3.49 4.94
CA ALA A 200 4.49 2.72 6.15
C ALA A 200 4.84 3.51 7.43
N GLY A 201 5.95 4.26 7.42
CA GLY A 201 6.32 5.16 8.52
C GLY A 201 5.29 6.26 8.78
N ALA A 202 4.83 6.92 7.73
CA ALA A 202 3.80 7.96 7.82
C ALA A 202 2.46 7.41 8.31
N VAL A 203 2.05 6.22 7.86
CA VAL A 203 0.81 5.56 8.33
C VAL A 203 0.91 5.18 9.81
N ARG A 204 2.04 4.64 10.27
CA ARG A 204 2.25 4.36 11.71
C ARG A 204 2.18 5.64 12.54
N ALA A 205 2.76 6.74 12.05
CA ALA A 205 2.68 8.03 12.72
C ALA A 205 1.23 8.55 12.77
N ALA A 206 0.47 8.41 11.68
CA ALA A 206 -0.95 8.78 11.64
C ALA A 206 -1.77 7.94 12.63
N GLY A 207 -1.57 6.62 12.66
CA GLY A 207 -2.25 5.73 13.62
C GLY A 207 -1.94 6.09 15.08
N ALA A 208 -0.68 6.42 15.39
CA ALA A 208 -0.28 6.84 16.73
C ALA A 208 -0.89 8.19 17.16
N LEU A 209 -1.30 9.05 16.21
CA LEU A 209 -2.06 10.27 16.50
C LEU A 209 -3.53 9.98 16.83
N GLY A 210 -4.03 8.78 16.55
CA GLY A 210 -5.43 8.39 16.77
C GLY A 210 -6.38 8.87 15.67
N VAL A 211 -5.90 9.06 14.44
CA VAL A 211 -6.77 9.46 13.32
C VAL A 211 -7.62 8.29 12.83
N SER A 212 -8.83 8.58 12.35
CA SER A 212 -9.80 7.59 11.88
C SER A 212 -9.54 7.19 10.42
N MET A 213 -8.98 8.11 9.61
CA MET A 213 -8.68 7.87 8.18
C MET A 213 -7.34 8.47 7.76
N VAL A 214 -6.66 7.83 6.80
CA VAL A 214 -5.47 8.36 6.12
C VAL A 214 -5.49 8.07 4.62
N THR A 215 -5.03 9.02 3.81
CA THR A 215 -4.98 8.86 2.33
C THR A 215 -3.62 8.35 1.84
N VAL A 216 -3.64 7.40 0.90
CA VAL A 216 -2.51 6.99 0.05
C VAL A 216 -2.87 7.16 -1.42
N HIS A 217 -1.91 7.49 -2.30
CA HIS A 217 -2.19 7.69 -3.72
C HIS A 217 -2.20 6.38 -4.51
N GLY A 218 -3.30 6.07 -5.19
CA GLY A 218 -3.46 4.84 -5.97
C GLY A 218 -2.50 4.71 -7.15
N MET A 219 -2.13 5.83 -7.78
CA MET A 219 -1.08 5.89 -8.81
C MET A 219 0.31 5.45 -8.32
N GLY A 220 0.51 5.34 -7.00
CA GLY A 220 1.71 4.73 -6.42
C GLY A 220 1.81 3.21 -6.59
N GLY A 221 0.75 2.58 -7.07
CA GLY A 221 0.74 1.16 -7.36
C GLY A 221 0.70 0.28 -6.12
N ARG A 222 0.78 -1.04 -6.34
CA ARG A 222 0.53 -2.06 -5.31
C ARG A 222 1.48 -1.94 -4.11
N GLY A 223 2.76 -1.71 -4.35
CA GLY A 223 3.77 -1.71 -3.29
C GLY A 223 3.52 -0.63 -2.23
N ILE A 224 3.21 0.59 -2.67
CA ILE A 224 2.92 1.72 -1.79
C ILE A 224 1.64 1.48 -0.99
N MET A 225 0.56 1.10 -1.67
CA MET A 225 -0.72 0.81 -0.99
C MET A 225 -0.63 -0.37 -0.03
N ALA A 226 0.11 -1.43 -0.38
CA ALA A 226 0.25 -2.61 0.47
C ALA A 226 1.03 -2.31 1.75
N ALA A 227 2.05 -1.46 1.64
CA ALA A 227 2.80 -0.99 2.80
C ALA A 227 1.95 -0.12 3.72
N ALA A 228 1.11 0.76 3.15
CA ALA A 228 0.15 1.55 3.94
C ALA A 228 -0.83 0.64 4.70
N VAL A 229 -1.47 -0.30 4.01
CA VAL A 229 -2.43 -1.25 4.62
C VAL A 229 -1.75 -2.11 5.69
N ALA A 230 -0.53 -2.61 5.43
CA ALA A 230 0.20 -3.40 6.41
C ALA A 230 0.54 -2.60 7.68
N ALA A 231 0.97 -1.35 7.53
CA ALA A 231 1.29 -0.45 8.64
C ALA A 231 0.06 -0.08 9.49
N ALA A 232 -1.13 -0.02 8.89
CA ALA A 232 -2.36 0.28 9.59
C ALA A 232 -2.88 -0.88 10.46
N ARG A 233 -2.38 -2.11 10.31
CA ARG A 233 -2.88 -3.30 11.05
C ARG A 233 -2.71 -3.19 12.56
N ASP A 234 -1.73 -2.42 13.01
CA ASP A 234 -1.49 -2.16 14.43
C ASP A 234 -2.52 -1.18 15.03
N PHE A 235 -3.37 -0.57 14.19
CA PHE A 235 -4.35 0.44 14.54
C PHE A 235 -5.73 0.05 13.95
N PRO A 236 -6.52 -0.80 14.62
CA PRO A 236 -7.77 -1.36 14.07
C PRO A 236 -8.82 -0.34 13.60
N GLU A 237 -8.83 0.84 14.21
CA GLU A 237 -9.74 1.94 13.88
C GLU A 237 -9.25 2.80 12.70
N LEU A 238 -7.98 2.66 12.28
CA LEU A 238 -7.41 3.45 11.19
C LEU A 238 -7.78 2.87 9.83
N ARG A 239 -8.53 3.64 9.04
CA ARG A 239 -8.87 3.31 7.65
C ARG A 239 -7.85 3.92 6.69
N VAL A 240 -7.44 3.13 5.70
CA VAL A 240 -6.51 3.54 4.63
C VAL A 240 -7.30 3.68 3.34
N LEU A 241 -7.40 4.91 2.84
CA LEU A 241 -8.17 5.23 1.65
C LEU A 241 -7.24 5.50 0.47
N ALA A 242 -7.49 4.83 -0.66
CA ALA A 242 -6.74 5.06 -1.88
C ALA A 242 -7.36 6.21 -2.68
N LEU A 243 -6.61 7.31 -2.84
CA LEU A 243 -6.96 8.34 -3.82
C LEU A 243 -6.83 7.77 -5.22
N THR A 244 -7.93 7.78 -5.98
CA THR A 244 -7.95 7.30 -7.37
C THR A 244 -7.34 8.35 -8.31
N VAL A 245 -8.18 9.12 -9.01
CA VAL A 245 -7.77 10.27 -9.81
C VAL A 245 -8.21 11.54 -9.09
N VAL A 246 -7.33 12.53 -9.01
CA VAL A 246 -7.64 13.83 -8.41
C VAL A 246 -8.86 14.44 -9.12
N THR A 247 -9.83 14.95 -8.36
CA THR A 247 -11.12 15.41 -8.91
C THR A 247 -10.99 16.58 -9.91
N SER A 248 -9.86 17.29 -9.90
CA SER A 248 -9.55 18.37 -10.85
C SER A 248 -8.91 17.88 -12.16
N MET A 249 -8.29 16.70 -12.17
CA MET A 249 -7.60 16.17 -13.36
C MET A 249 -8.59 15.73 -14.43
N THR A 250 -8.24 15.94 -15.69
CA THR A 250 -8.96 15.57 -16.91
C THR A 250 -8.21 14.47 -17.67
N ASP A 251 -8.80 13.99 -18.77
CA ASP A 251 -8.15 13.03 -19.67
C ASP A 251 -6.85 13.60 -20.29
N ALA A 252 -6.78 14.91 -20.48
CA ALA A 252 -5.57 15.58 -20.95
C ALA A 252 -4.46 15.54 -19.89
N ASP A 253 -4.79 15.86 -18.64
CA ASP A 253 -3.81 15.82 -17.52
C ASP A 253 -3.27 14.40 -17.29
N LEU A 254 -4.09 13.37 -17.48
CA LEU A 254 -3.64 11.97 -17.43
C LEU A 254 -2.70 11.65 -18.59
N THR A 255 -3.00 12.15 -19.79
CA THR A 255 -2.14 11.97 -20.96
C THR A 255 -0.76 12.61 -20.75
N ASP A 256 -0.70 13.79 -20.14
CA ASP A 256 0.56 14.51 -19.85
C ASP A 256 1.52 13.70 -18.97
N VAL A 257 0.99 12.84 -18.09
CA VAL A 257 1.78 11.95 -17.22
C VAL A 257 1.90 10.52 -17.77
N GLY A 258 1.58 10.31 -19.05
CA GLY A 258 1.75 9.03 -19.74
C GLY A 258 0.62 8.02 -19.49
N VAL A 259 -0.52 8.44 -18.95
CA VAL A 259 -1.70 7.58 -18.76
C VAL A 259 -2.68 7.81 -19.92
N ALA A 260 -2.66 6.89 -20.88
CA ALA A 260 -3.51 6.98 -22.08
C ALA A 260 -5.00 6.64 -21.88
N ALA A 261 -5.38 6.14 -20.70
CA ALA A 261 -6.76 5.78 -20.41
C ALA A 261 -7.58 7.02 -20.02
N SER A 262 -8.89 7.00 -20.28
CA SER A 262 -9.78 8.05 -19.79
C SER A 262 -9.79 8.10 -18.26
N THR A 263 -10.19 9.25 -17.72
CA THR A 263 -10.33 9.49 -16.28
C THR A 263 -11.19 8.42 -15.62
N GLN A 264 -12.35 8.11 -16.21
CA GLN A 264 -13.25 7.09 -15.68
C GLN A 264 -12.59 5.70 -15.67
N ALA A 265 -11.96 5.30 -16.77
CA ALA A 265 -11.27 4.01 -16.85
C ALA A 265 -10.12 3.92 -15.84
N GLN A 266 -9.39 5.02 -15.64
CA GLN A 266 -8.31 5.09 -14.66
C GLN A 266 -8.82 5.01 -13.22
N VAL A 267 -9.92 5.70 -12.89
CA VAL A 267 -10.56 5.62 -11.57
C VAL A 267 -10.94 4.18 -11.23
N LEU A 268 -11.62 3.48 -12.15
CA LEU A 268 -12.04 2.09 -11.93
C LEU A 268 -10.84 1.14 -11.79
N ARG A 269 -9.80 1.32 -12.62
CA ARG A 269 -8.56 0.54 -12.54
C ARG A 269 -7.85 0.71 -11.19
N LEU A 270 -7.71 1.95 -10.72
CA LEU A 270 -7.06 2.23 -9.44
C LEU A 270 -7.89 1.74 -8.25
N ALA A 271 -9.23 1.82 -8.35
CA ALA A 271 -10.13 1.30 -7.33
C ALA A 271 -10.05 -0.22 -7.20
N HIS A 272 -10.05 -0.95 -8.33
CA HIS A 272 -9.82 -2.39 -8.33
C HIS A 272 -8.48 -2.75 -7.70
N LEU A 273 -7.41 -2.00 -8.06
CA LEU A 273 -6.08 -2.20 -7.48
C LEU A 273 -6.06 -2.00 -5.96
N ALA A 274 -6.75 -0.98 -5.47
CA ALA A 274 -6.88 -0.69 -4.04
C ALA A 274 -7.62 -1.82 -3.31
N GLN A 275 -8.68 -2.37 -3.91
CA GLN A 275 -9.43 -3.51 -3.38
C GLN A 275 -8.55 -4.76 -3.25
N GLU A 276 -7.81 -5.13 -4.30
CA GLU A 276 -6.92 -6.30 -4.28
C GLU A 276 -5.82 -6.22 -3.22
N VAL A 277 -5.36 -5.00 -2.92
CA VAL A 277 -4.32 -4.75 -1.91
C VAL A 277 -4.89 -4.71 -0.50
N GLY A 278 -6.20 -4.54 -0.35
CA GLY A 278 -6.91 -4.47 0.93
C GLY A 278 -6.95 -3.06 1.53
N CYS A 279 -6.92 -2.00 0.70
CA CYS A 279 -7.27 -0.66 1.18
C CYS A 279 -8.68 -0.67 1.74
N HIS A 280 -8.97 0.16 2.75
CA HIS A 280 -10.26 0.28 3.42
C HIS A 280 -11.24 1.21 2.70
N GLY A 281 -10.84 1.79 1.57
CA GLY A 281 -11.75 2.49 0.69
C GLY A 281 -11.03 3.22 -0.41
N VAL A 282 -11.78 4.01 -1.14
CA VAL A 282 -11.29 4.88 -2.20
C VAL A 282 -11.80 6.30 -2.04
N ILE A 283 -11.03 7.24 -2.57
CA ILE A 283 -11.43 8.63 -2.74
C ILE A 283 -11.64 8.87 -4.23
N ALA A 284 -12.81 9.39 -4.59
CA ALA A 284 -13.21 9.64 -5.99
C ALA A 284 -14.25 10.75 -6.08
N SER A 285 -14.50 11.27 -7.29
CA SER A 285 -15.50 12.31 -7.50
C SER A 285 -16.94 11.79 -7.36
N PRO A 286 -17.92 12.66 -7.13
CA PRO A 286 -19.33 12.30 -7.08
C PRO A 286 -19.81 11.53 -8.32
N GLN A 287 -19.23 11.80 -9.49
CA GLN A 287 -19.66 11.21 -10.76
C GLN A 287 -19.26 9.74 -10.89
N GLU A 288 -18.20 9.31 -10.20
CA GLU A 288 -17.71 7.93 -10.29
C GLU A 288 -18.34 7.01 -9.24
N VAL A 289 -19.05 7.55 -8.24
CA VAL A 289 -19.56 6.80 -7.07
C VAL A 289 -20.41 5.60 -7.48
N ALA A 290 -21.39 5.77 -8.37
CA ALA A 290 -22.27 4.69 -8.78
C ALA A 290 -21.51 3.54 -9.47
N SER A 291 -20.56 3.91 -10.35
CA SER A 291 -19.72 2.92 -11.06
C SER A 291 -18.79 2.20 -10.08
N LEU A 292 -18.20 2.94 -9.14
CA LEU A 292 -17.34 2.39 -8.09
C LEU A 292 -18.12 1.46 -7.16
N ARG A 293 -19.33 1.83 -6.74
CA ARG A 293 -20.16 0.99 -5.89
C ARG A 293 -20.55 -0.31 -6.59
N GLY A 294 -20.84 -0.26 -7.90
CA GLY A 294 -21.06 -1.45 -8.71
C GLY A 294 -19.84 -2.36 -8.84
N LEU A 295 -18.65 -1.77 -8.99
CA LEU A 295 -17.37 -2.50 -9.10
C LEU A 295 -16.93 -3.11 -7.75
N LEU A 296 -17.00 -2.33 -6.69
CA LEU A 296 -16.40 -2.62 -5.38
C LEU A 296 -17.35 -3.37 -4.43
N GLY A 297 -18.65 -3.35 -4.70
CA GLY A 297 -19.67 -3.87 -3.80
C GLY A 297 -19.94 -2.96 -2.60
N PRO A 298 -20.75 -3.40 -1.62
CA PRO A 298 -21.21 -2.56 -0.52
C PRO A 298 -20.18 -2.34 0.59
N GLY A 299 -19.19 -3.22 0.73
CA GLY A 299 -18.22 -3.18 1.82
C GLY A 299 -17.29 -1.95 1.80
N PRO A 300 -16.71 -1.56 0.64
CA PRO A 300 -15.71 -0.51 0.61
C PRO A 300 -16.22 0.89 0.94
N GLU A 301 -15.41 1.67 1.68
CA GLU A 301 -15.68 3.08 1.85
C GLU A 301 -15.45 3.83 0.54
N ILE A 302 -16.41 4.69 0.18
CA ILE A 302 -16.26 5.63 -0.92
C ILE A 302 -16.39 7.02 -0.32
N VAL A 303 -15.26 7.72 -0.20
CA VAL A 303 -15.21 9.09 0.32
C VAL A 303 -15.16 10.07 -0.84
N THR A 304 -16.10 11.00 -0.86
CA THR A 304 -16.35 11.83 -2.03
C THR A 304 -16.17 13.32 -1.73
N PRO A 305 -15.03 13.92 -2.06
CA PRO A 305 -14.86 15.36 -2.09
C PRO A 305 -15.54 15.99 -3.32
N GLY A 306 -15.63 17.32 -3.33
CA GLY A 306 -16.16 18.07 -4.47
C GLY A 306 -17.68 18.02 -4.60
N VAL A 307 -18.39 17.75 -3.51
CA VAL A 307 -19.83 17.98 -3.44
C VAL A 307 -20.12 19.47 -3.32
N ILE A 308 -21.14 19.94 -4.05
CA ILE A 308 -21.51 21.36 -4.11
C ILE A 308 -22.96 21.49 -3.70
N LEU A 309 -23.27 22.48 -2.85
CA LEU A 309 -24.65 22.76 -2.50
C LEU A 309 -25.42 23.28 -3.73
N PRO A 310 -26.73 22.99 -3.87
CA PRO A 310 -27.50 23.35 -5.07
C PRO A 310 -27.50 24.84 -5.49
N ARG A 311 -26.95 25.75 -4.68
CA ARG A 311 -26.90 27.20 -4.90
C ARG A 311 -25.48 27.78 -5.05
N GLU A 312 -24.45 26.94 -5.19
CA GLU A 312 -23.04 27.37 -5.26
C GLU A 312 -22.41 27.16 -6.65
N SER A 313 -21.33 27.90 -6.97
CA SER A 313 -20.60 27.78 -8.24
C SER A 313 -19.43 26.77 -8.19
N SER A 314 -19.14 26.13 -9.32
CA SER A 314 -18.27 24.94 -9.43
C SER A 314 -16.76 25.18 -9.51
N GLY A 315 -16.25 26.32 -9.03
CA GLY A 315 -14.96 26.89 -9.49
C GLY A 315 -13.67 26.08 -9.30
N GLU A 316 -13.63 25.01 -8.48
CA GLU A 316 -12.41 24.20 -8.25
C GLU A 316 -12.56 22.71 -8.59
N HIS A 317 -13.77 22.26 -8.95
CA HIS A 317 -14.03 20.84 -9.21
C HIS A 317 -14.48 20.65 -10.65
N SER A 318 -13.68 19.91 -11.42
CA SER A 318 -13.99 19.56 -12.81
C SER A 318 -15.18 18.59 -12.92
N ARG A 319 -15.52 17.88 -11.84
CA ARG A 319 -16.58 16.86 -11.79
C ARG A 319 -17.46 16.99 -10.52
N PRO A 320 -18.36 18.00 -10.42
CA PRO A 320 -19.18 18.22 -9.23
C PRO A 320 -20.43 17.32 -9.17
N GLY A 321 -21.04 17.23 -7.99
CA GLY A 321 -22.35 16.64 -7.72
C GLY A 321 -22.93 17.15 -6.38
N THR A 322 -24.22 16.97 -6.12
CA THR A 322 -24.80 17.39 -4.83
C THR A 322 -24.58 16.33 -3.73
N PRO A 323 -24.53 16.73 -2.44
CA PRO A 323 -24.46 15.80 -1.29
C PRO A 323 -25.41 14.61 -1.39
N ARG A 324 -26.72 14.88 -1.55
CA ARG A 324 -27.74 13.84 -1.66
C ARG A 324 -27.52 12.89 -2.83
N VAL A 325 -27.14 13.42 -4.00
CA VAL A 325 -26.90 12.59 -5.19
C VAL A 325 -25.70 11.66 -4.99
N ALA A 326 -24.62 12.16 -4.37
CA ALA A 326 -23.44 11.33 -4.07
C ALA A 326 -23.78 10.20 -3.09
N VAL A 327 -24.50 10.51 -2.00
CA VAL A 327 -24.91 9.49 -1.01
C VAL A 327 -25.88 8.49 -1.62
N ALA A 328 -26.88 8.93 -2.38
CA ALA A 328 -27.81 8.05 -3.07
C ALA A 328 -27.12 7.14 -4.11
N ALA A 329 -26.04 7.62 -4.73
CA ALA A 329 -25.20 6.82 -5.63
C ALA A 329 -24.34 5.78 -4.88
N GLY A 330 -24.24 5.86 -3.56
CA GLY A 330 -23.52 4.91 -2.71
C GLY A 330 -22.26 5.46 -2.05
N ALA A 331 -22.08 6.77 -1.93
CA ALA A 331 -20.98 7.35 -1.16
C ALA A 331 -21.13 7.03 0.33
N SER A 332 -20.05 6.62 0.97
CA SER A 332 -20.00 6.39 2.42
C SER A 332 -19.89 7.70 3.17
N HIS A 333 -19.02 8.59 2.70
CA HIS A 333 -18.82 9.92 3.26
C HIS A 333 -18.74 10.96 2.14
N ILE A 334 -19.13 12.18 2.46
CA ILE A 334 -18.93 13.36 1.62
C ILE A 334 -17.98 14.34 2.32
N VAL A 335 -17.11 15.00 1.55
CA VAL A 335 -16.24 16.05 2.08
C VAL A 335 -16.76 17.41 1.63
N VAL A 336 -17.10 18.26 2.59
CA VAL A 336 -17.56 19.64 2.39
C VAL A 336 -16.50 20.60 2.91
N GLY A 337 -16.21 21.65 2.14
CA GLY A 337 -15.18 22.62 2.49
C GLY A 337 -15.75 24.02 2.64
N ARG A 338 -15.42 24.87 1.66
CA ARG A 338 -15.74 26.31 1.66
C ARG A 338 -17.22 26.64 1.86
N SER A 339 -18.12 25.76 1.40
CA SER A 339 -19.57 25.89 1.60
C SER A 339 -20.00 25.95 3.06
N VAL A 340 -19.20 25.35 3.95
CA VAL A 340 -19.38 25.41 5.39
C VAL A 340 -18.41 26.43 6.00
N THR A 341 -17.11 26.29 5.70
CA THR A 341 -16.06 27.02 6.42
C THR A 341 -16.00 28.52 6.11
N ARG A 342 -16.54 28.95 4.96
CA ARG A 342 -16.63 30.36 4.56
C ARG A 342 -18.04 30.93 4.66
N ALA A 343 -19.01 30.15 5.14
CA ALA A 343 -20.36 30.63 5.35
C ALA A 343 -20.40 31.68 6.47
N ALA A 344 -21.30 32.67 6.33
CA ALA A 344 -21.56 33.63 7.40
C ALA A 344 -22.00 32.92 8.69
N ASP A 345 -22.83 31.88 8.53
CA ASP A 345 -23.26 30.96 9.59
C ASP A 345 -22.94 29.49 9.19
N PRO A 346 -21.77 28.96 9.60
CA PRO A 346 -21.35 27.57 9.34
C PRO A 346 -22.29 26.53 9.93
N VAL A 347 -22.94 26.83 11.07
CA VAL A 347 -23.89 25.92 11.71
C VAL A 347 -25.16 25.81 10.87
N ALA A 348 -25.70 26.94 10.40
CA ALA A 348 -26.82 26.94 9.47
C ALA A 348 -26.47 26.21 8.16
N ALA A 349 -25.27 26.42 7.62
CA ALA A 349 -24.81 25.71 6.41
C ALA A 349 -24.75 24.18 6.62
N MET A 350 -24.22 23.71 7.75
CA MET A 350 -24.23 22.28 8.10
C MET A 350 -25.63 21.70 8.22
N ARG A 351 -26.56 22.43 8.84
CA ARG A 351 -27.97 22.00 8.96
C ARG A 351 -28.65 21.87 7.59
N VAL A 352 -28.34 22.76 6.65
CA VAL A 352 -28.85 22.67 5.27
C VAL A 352 -28.33 21.40 4.58
N ILE A 353 -27.04 21.08 4.72
CA ILE A 353 -26.46 19.85 4.16
C ILE A 353 -27.12 18.61 4.77
N ARG A 354 -27.31 18.59 6.10
CA ARG A 354 -27.99 17.48 6.77
C ARG A 354 -29.44 17.31 6.31
N ALA A 355 -30.17 18.41 6.14
CA ALA A 355 -31.54 18.36 5.62
C ALA A 355 -31.59 17.81 4.19
N ASP A 356 -30.65 18.19 3.32
CA ASP A 356 -30.54 17.63 1.96
C ASP A 356 -30.27 16.12 1.98
N LEU A 357 -29.45 15.63 2.92
CA LEU A 357 -29.17 14.20 3.06
C LEU A 357 -30.32 13.39 3.67
N ALA A 358 -31.20 14.01 4.46
CA ALA A 358 -32.33 13.36 5.11
C ALA A 358 -33.61 13.30 4.24
N SER A 359 -33.60 13.97 3.08
CA SER A 359 -34.72 14.07 2.14
C SER A 359 -34.65 13.02 1.03
#